data_AF-A0A1H6J4P7-F1
#
_entry.id   AF-A0A1H6J4P7-F1
#
_cell.length_a   1.000
_cell.length_b   1.000
_cell.length_c   1.000
_cell.angle_alpha   90.00
_cell.angle_beta   90.00
_cell.angle_gamma   90.00
#
_symmetry.space_group_name_H-M   'P 1'
#
loop_
_entity.id
_entity.type
_entity.pdbx_description
1 polymer ?
#
loop_
_entity_poly.entity_id
_entity_poly.type
_entity_poly.pdbx_seq_one_letter_code
_entity_poly.pdbx_strand_id
1 'polypeptide(L)'
;MIMTRGKDDPKEMYDLLGTKDHRKELDRQFKNEKSNFKIAIVVDMWLTGFDIPFLDSIYIDKPIRQHNLIQTISRVNRKFKGKNKGLVVDYIGIKKQMNLALAKYNKEDEGIFEDIQESLIVVRNHLDLLAKIFHKFDNSKYFSGATLEQLNALNMAAEYVQLTKELETRFMGLVKRLKMAYDICSGSDQLTQIERDYTHFYLAVRSIVFKLTKGSVPDTAQMNAKVREMIKGALESDGVQEIFKLGDEAQTEQDLF
;
A
#
# COMPACT_ATOMS: atom_id res chain seq x y z
N MET A 1 -1.76 -7.97 -25.43
CA MET A 1 -1.41 -7.95 -23.99
C MET A 1 -0.44 -6.80 -23.75
N ILE A 2 -0.61 -6.01 -22.69
CA ILE A 2 0.20 -4.79 -22.47
C ILE A 2 0.75 -4.83 -21.04
N MET A 3 1.81 -5.60 -20.84
CA MET A 3 2.47 -5.67 -19.53
C MET A 3 3.60 -4.66 -19.46
N THR A 4 3.81 -4.12 -18.25
CA THR A 4 5.01 -3.36 -17.90
C THR A 4 6.18 -4.33 -17.82
N ARG A 5 7.28 -4.03 -18.53
CA ARG A 5 8.52 -4.82 -18.43
C ARG A 5 9.21 -4.50 -17.09
N GLY A 6 9.47 -5.51 -16.28
CA GLY A 6 10.44 -5.47 -15.19
C GLY A 6 11.86 -5.71 -15.72
N LYS A 7 12.87 -5.22 -15.00
CA LYS A 7 14.27 -5.60 -15.29
C LYS A 7 14.57 -7.06 -14.93
N ASP A 8 13.73 -7.63 -14.06
CA ASP A 8 13.90 -8.97 -13.50
C ASP A 8 12.96 -10.01 -14.16
N ASP A 9 12.25 -9.62 -15.23
CA ASP A 9 11.38 -10.56 -15.96
C ASP A 9 12.21 -11.63 -16.69
N PRO A 10 11.77 -12.91 -16.68
CA PRO A 10 12.38 -13.94 -17.49
C PRO A 10 12.48 -13.50 -18.96
N LYS A 11 13.61 -13.78 -19.60
CA LYS A 11 13.92 -13.27 -20.96
C LYS A 11 12.82 -13.60 -21.98
N GLU A 12 12.23 -14.78 -21.91
CA GLU A 12 11.11 -15.19 -22.77
C GLU A 12 9.88 -14.29 -22.60
N MET A 13 9.52 -13.95 -21.35
CA MET A 13 8.41 -13.04 -21.01
C MET A 13 8.71 -11.60 -21.43
N TYR A 14 9.98 -11.18 -21.27
CA TYR A 14 10.44 -9.85 -21.67
C TYR A 14 10.36 -9.64 -23.20
N ASP A 15 10.73 -10.68 -23.97
CA ASP A 15 10.75 -10.67 -25.43
C ASP A 15 9.35 -10.87 -26.04
N LEU A 16 8.45 -11.58 -25.34
CA LEU A 16 7.01 -11.69 -25.67
C LEU A 16 6.30 -10.33 -25.68
N LEU A 17 6.74 -9.41 -24.82
CA LEU A 17 6.21 -8.05 -24.75
C LEU A 17 6.88 -7.22 -25.82
N GLY A 18 6.20 -6.94 -26.93
CA GLY A 18 6.77 -6.24 -28.09
C GLY A 18 7.45 -4.89 -27.82
N THR A 19 8.04 -4.30 -28.86
CA THR A 19 8.85 -3.07 -28.76
C THR A 19 8.06 -1.85 -28.26
N LYS A 20 8.76 -0.74 -27.97
CA LYS A 20 8.12 0.53 -27.58
C LYS A 20 7.14 1.03 -28.64
N ASP A 21 7.48 0.84 -29.92
CA ASP A 21 6.61 1.22 -31.04
C ASP A 21 5.40 0.30 -31.16
N HIS A 22 5.58 -1.00 -30.90
CA HIS A 22 4.45 -1.93 -30.80
C HIS A 22 3.46 -1.52 -29.70
N ARG A 23 3.94 -1.06 -28.53
CA ARG A 23 3.06 -0.56 -27.46
C ARG A 23 2.31 0.72 -27.85
N LYS A 24 2.92 1.63 -28.60
CA LYS A 24 2.23 2.82 -29.15
C LYS A 24 1.15 2.44 -30.15
N GLU A 25 1.39 1.41 -30.96
CA GLU A 25 0.39 0.90 -31.89
C GLU A 25 -0.79 0.28 -31.13
N LEU A 26 -0.53 -0.48 -30.07
CA LEU A 26 -1.59 -1.04 -29.22
C LEU A 26 -2.41 0.05 -28.50
N ASP A 27 -1.80 1.15 -28.05
CA ASP A 27 -2.50 2.35 -27.55
C ASP A 27 -3.47 2.88 -28.62
N ARG A 28 -2.94 3.17 -29.81
CA ARG A 28 -3.73 3.69 -30.93
C ARG A 28 -4.89 2.77 -31.30
N GLN A 29 -4.64 1.46 -31.34
CA GLN A 29 -5.66 0.47 -31.64
C GLN A 29 -6.72 0.39 -30.53
N PHE A 30 -6.33 0.47 -29.26
CA PHE A 30 -7.28 0.35 -28.15
C PHE A 30 -8.17 1.60 -28.01
N LYS A 31 -7.68 2.77 -28.43
CA LYS A 31 -8.48 4.00 -28.56
C LYS A 31 -9.38 4.03 -29.79
N ASN A 32 -9.26 3.08 -30.71
CA ASN A 32 -10.09 3.01 -31.90
C ASN A 32 -11.27 2.04 -31.69
N GLU A 33 -12.49 2.57 -31.65
CA GLU A 33 -13.72 1.79 -31.48
C GLU A 33 -13.88 0.67 -32.53
N LYS A 34 -13.40 0.88 -33.76
CA LYS A 34 -13.48 -0.10 -34.86
C LYS A 34 -12.38 -1.16 -34.82
N SER A 35 -11.42 -1.03 -33.90
CA SER A 35 -10.34 -2.00 -33.75
C SER A 35 -10.85 -3.36 -33.29
N ASN A 36 -10.20 -4.44 -33.73
CA ASN A 36 -10.41 -5.79 -33.18
C ASN A 36 -9.69 -5.99 -31.84
N PHE A 37 -8.84 -5.05 -31.43
CA PHE A 37 -8.16 -5.09 -30.13
C PHE A 37 -9.12 -4.62 -29.03
N LYS A 38 -9.83 -5.58 -28.42
CA LYS A 38 -10.91 -5.31 -27.45
C LYS A 38 -10.53 -5.50 -25.99
N ILE A 39 -9.45 -6.23 -25.69
CA ILE A 39 -9.03 -6.53 -24.32
C ILE A 39 -7.58 -6.12 -24.12
N ALA A 40 -7.33 -5.29 -23.12
CA ALA A 40 -6.00 -4.94 -22.66
C ALA A 40 -5.81 -5.41 -21.21
N ILE A 41 -4.77 -6.19 -20.99
CA ILE A 41 -4.30 -6.58 -19.66
C ILE A 41 -3.12 -5.68 -19.35
N VAL A 42 -3.21 -4.91 -18.25
CA VAL A 42 -2.23 -3.91 -17.84
C VAL A 42 -1.89 -4.05 -16.36
N VAL A 43 -0.66 -3.70 -15.98
CA VAL A 43 -0.21 -3.72 -14.58
C VAL A 43 -0.23 -2.30 -14.00
N ASP A 44 0.57 -1.40 -14.57
CA ASP A 44 0.63 0.01 -14.14
C ASP A 44 0.49 1.00 -15.31
N MET A 45 0.66 0.53 -16.54
CA MET A 45 0.38 1.32 -17.73
C MET A 45 -1.11 1.62 -17.84
N TRP A 46 -1.43 2.80 -18.38
CA TRP A 46 -2.80 3.24 -18.66
C TRP A 46 -3.67 3.47 -17.42
N LEU A 47 -3.10 3.34 -16.22
CA LEU A 47 -3.72 3.78 -14.97
C LEU A 47 -3.74 5.30 -14.83
N THR A 48 -2.88 6.05 -15.55
CA THR A 48 -2.82 7.53 -15.60
C THR A 48 -2.73 8.04 -17.04
N GLY A 49 -3.41 9.15 -17.35
CA GLY A 49 -3.31 9.84 -18.66
C GLY A 49 -3.88 9.11 -19.89
N PHE A 50 -4.51 7.95 -19.71
CA PHE A 50 -5.05 7.13 -20.79
C PHE A 50 -6.57 7.14 -20.76
N ASP A 51 -7.18 7.66 -21.82
CA ASP A 51 -8.59 7.97 -21.90
C ASP A 51 -9.27 7.25 -23.06
N ILE A 52 -10.32 6.49 -22.74
CA ILE A 52 -11.19 5.79 -23.68
C ILE A 52 -12.64 5.99 -23.25
N PRO A 53 -13.38 6.93 -23.87
CA PRO A 53 -14.76 7.21 -23.51
C PRO A 53 -15.70 6.00 -23.62
N PHE A 54 -15.45 5.12 -24.59
CA PHE A 54 -16.25 3.92 -24.85
C PHE A 54 -15.87 2.70 -24.01
N LEU A 55 -14.88 2.79 -23.12
CA LEU A 55 -14.50 1.68 -22.24
C LEU A 55 -15.64 1.36 -21.27
N ASP A 56 -16.19 0.15 -21.32
CA ASP A 56 -17.37 -0.25 -20.55
C ASP A 56 -17.05 -1.08 -19.31
N SER A 57 -15.93 -1.80 -19.29
CA SER A 57 -15.64 -2.82 -18.30
C SER A 57 -14.18 -2.75 -17.82
N ILE A 58 -13.96 -2.93 -16.52
CA ILE A 58 -12.64 -3.13 -15.94
C ILE A 58 -12.65 -4.32 -14.97
N TYR A 59 -11.59 -5.11 -15.02
CA TYR A 59 -11.34 -6.23 -14.12
C TYR A 59 -10.13 -5.87 -13.25
N ILE A 60 -10.30 -5.99 -11.93
CA ILE A 60 -9.28 -5.58 -10.95
C ILE A 60 -8.81 -6.83 -10.19
N ASP A 61 -7.54 -7.14 -10.39
CA ASP A 61 -6.80 -8.21 -9.72
C ASP A 61 -5.47 -7.68 -9.13
N LYS A 62 -5.53 -6.45 -8.58
CA LYS A 62 -4.40 -5.83 -7.87
C LYS A 62 -4.94 -4.97 -6.72
N PRO A 63 -4.29 -4.94 -5.53
CA PRO A 63 -4.67 -4.02 -4.47
C PRO A 63 -4.36 -2.58 -4.91
N ILE A 64 -5.41 -1.78 -5.15
CA ILE A 64 -5.30 -0.36 -5.57
C ILE A 64 -5.62 0.55 -4.39
N ARG A 65 -4.80 1.58 -4.16
CA ARG A 65 -5.03 2.61 -3.13
C ARG A 65 -6.24 3.50 -3.49
N GLN A 66 -6.94 4.03 -2.48
CA GLN A 66 -8.22 4.75 -2.65
C GLN A 66 -8.22 5.84 -3.74
N HIS A 67 -7.19 6.69 -3.81
CA HIS A 67 -7.11 7.76 -4.82
C HIS A 67 -7.01 7.22 -6.26
N ASN A 68 -6.18 6.20 -6.49
CA ASN A 68 -6.04 5.56 -7.79
C ASN A 68 -7.30 4.78 -8.18
N LEU A 69 -8.03 4.26 -7.20
CA LEU A 69 -9.26 3.50 -7.42
C LEU A 69 -10.37 4.38 -7.99
N ILE A 70 -10.61 5.57 -7.41
CA ILE A 70 -11.61 6.52 -7.92
C ILE A 70 -11.26 6.92 -9.35
N GLN A 71 -10.00 7.32 -9.58
CA GLN A 71 -9.56 7.74 -10.92
C GLN A 71 -9.73 6.63 -11.97
N THR A 72 -9.51 5.38 -11.58
CA THR A 72 -9.66 4.21 -12.45
C THR A 72 -11.14 3.93 -12.73
N ILE A 73 -12.00 3.93 -11.71
CA ILE A 73 -13.45 3.69 -11.85
C ILE A 73 -14.14 4.81 -12.65
N SER A 74 -13.78 6.07 -12.39
CA SER A 74 -14.36 7.22 -13.08
C SER A 74 -14.09 7.21 -14.59
N ARG A 75 -13.06 6.50 -15.07
CA ARG A 75 -12.82 6.29 -16.51
C ARG A 75 -13.85 5.38 -17.14
N VAL A 76 -14.16 4.28 -16.46
CA VAL A 76 -15.17 3.32 -16.92
C VAL A 76 -16.57 3.93 -16.87
N ASN A 77 -16.79 4.99 -16.08
CA ASN A 77 -18.08 5.68 -16.00
C ASN A 77 -18.22 6.92 -16.90
N ARG A 78 -17.34 7.11 -17.89
CA ARG A 78 -17.49 8.19 -18.89
C ARG A 78 -18.72 7.98 -19.78
N LYS A 79 -19.46 9.06 -20.01
CA LYS A 79 -20.64 9.07 -20.90
C LYS A 79 -20.19 8.85 -22.34
N PHE A 80 -20.80 7.88 -23.01
CA PHE A 80 -20.59 7.59 -24.43
C PHE A 80 -21.90 7.12 -25.06
N LYS A 81 -22.11 7.41 -26.35
CA LYS A 81 -23.36 7.09 -27.05
C LYS A 81 -23.57 5.57 -27.07
N GLY A 82 -24.70 5.10 -26.53
CA GLY A 82 -25.02 3.66 -26.44
C GLY A 82 -24.48 2.95 -25.20
N LYS A 83 -23.72 3.63 -24.33
CA LYS A 83 -23.21 3.07 -23.08
C LYS A 83 -24.08 3.52 -21.90
N ASN A 84 -24.75 2.54 -21.27
CA ASN A 84 -25.67 2.80 -20.15
C ASN A 84 -24.98 2.84 -18.78
N LYS A 85 -23.94 2.03 -18.58
CA LYS A 85 -23.22 1.91 -17.30
C LYS A 85 -21.81 1.38 -17.51
N GLY A 86 -20.92 1.70 -16.58
CA GLY A 86 -19.62 1.04 -16.43
C GLY A 86 -19.71 -0.20 -15.53
N LEU A 87 -19.02 -1.28 -15.88
CA LEU A 87 -18.90 -2.50 -15.11
C LEU A 87 -17.51 -2.57 -14.45
N VAL A 88 -17.48 -2.77 -13.14
CA VAL A 88 -16.25 -3.02 -12.38
C VAL A 88 -16.35 -4.41 -11.77
N VAL A 89 -15.42 -5.29 -12.15
CA VAL A 89 -15.30 -6.65 -11.61
C VAL A 89 -14.09 -6.70 -10.68
N ASP A 90 -14.34 -7.07 -9.44
CA ASP A 90 -13.36 -7.06 -8.34
C ASP A 90 -13.11 -8.49 -7.85
N TYR A 91 -11.86 -8.95 -7.96
CA TYR A 91 -11.44 -10.29 -7.53
C TYR A 91 -10.76 -10.31 -6.15
N ILE A 92 -10.49 -9.15 -5.55
CA ILE A 92 -9.71 -9.02 -4.29
C ILE A 92 -10.62 -8.66 -3.10
N GLY A 93 -11.82 -8.14 -3.35
CA GLY A 93 -12.75 -7.70 -2.31
C GLY A 93 -12.59 -6.22 -1.93
N ILE A 94 -12.20 -5.39 -2.90
CA ILE A 94 -12.05 -3.94 -2.74
C ILE A 94 -13.37 -3.17 -2.61
N LYS A 95 -14.54 -3.83 -2.72
CA LYS A 95 -15.88 -3.24 -2.57
C LYS A 95 -16.01 -2.28 -1.37
N LYS A 96 -15.40 -2.61 -0.22
CA LYS A 96 -15.45 -1.74 0.98
C LYS A 96 -14.64 -0.45 0.78
N GLN A 97 -13.44 -0.54 0.21
CA GLN A 97 -12.63 0.64 -0.10
C GLN A 97 -13.26 1.47 -1.23
N MET A 98 -13.90 0.82 -2.20
CA MET A 98 -14.66 1.44 -3.29
C MET A 98 -15.88 2.21 -2.76
N ASN A 99 -16.68 1.63 -1.86
CA ASN A 99 -17.82 2.31 -1.27
C ASN A 99 -17.39 3.52 -0.42
N LEU A 100 -16.31 3.38 0.35
CA LEU A 100 -15.72 4.50 1.08
C LEU A 100 -15.25 5.61 0.13
N ALA A 101 -14.63 5.23 -0.99
CA ALA A 101 -14.13 6.15 -1.99
C ALA A 101 -15.24 6.86 -2.79
N LEU A 102 -16.34 6.18 -3.10
CA LEU A 102 -17.52 6.75 -3.79
C LEU A 102 -18.39 7.61 -2.86
N ALA A 103 -18.52 7.24 -1.58
CA ALA A 103 -19.23 8.04 -0.59
C ALA A 103 -18.53 9.38 -0.33
N LYS A 104 -17.20 9.37 -0.39
CA LYS A 104 -16.33 10.55 -0.42
C LYS A 104 -16.62 11.38 -1.69
N TYR A 105 -16.42 10.83 -2.88
CA TYR A 105 -16.59 11.56 -4.16
C TYR A 105 -17.97 12.23 -4.36
N ASN A 106 -19.06 11.62 -3.89
CA ASN A 106 -20.41 12.21 -4.01
C ASN A 106 -20.68 13.41 -3.09
N LYS A 107 -19.76 13.74 -2.16
CA LYS A 107 -19.88 14.85 -1.21
C LYS A 107 -18.88 15.99 -1.45
N GLU A 108 -17.95 15.86 -2.39
CA GLU A 108 -16.66 16.54 -2.26
C GLU A 108 -16.15 17.21 -3.54
N ASP A 109 -16.37 18.51 -3.68
CA ASP A 109 -15.26 19.38 -4.09
C ASP A 109 -14.74 20.21 -2.89
N GLU A 110 -15.53 20.41 -1.83
CA GLU A 110 -15.10 21.08 -0.59
C GLU A 110 -14.70 20.11 0.53
N GLY A 111 -15.37 18.96 0.66
CA GLY A 111 -15.15 18.02 1.78
C GLY A 111 -13.83 17.23 1.75
N ILE A 112 -13.19 16.97 0.59
CA ILE A 112 -11.88 16.28 0.53
C ILE A 112 -10.79 17.13 1.15
N PHE A 113 -10.80 18.43 0.83
CA PHE A 113 -9.82 19.36 1.39
C PHE A 113 -10.03 19.46 2.90
N GLU A 114 -11.28 19.51 3.37
CA GLU A 114 -11.62 19.53 4.78
C GLU A 114 -11.20 18.22 5.50
N ASP A 115 -11.52 17.05 4.93
CA ASP A 115 -11.12 15.72 5.44
C ASP A 115 -9.58 15.55 5.51
N ILE A 116 -8.84 16.08 4.53
CA ILE A 116 -7.36 16.05 4.54
C ILE A 116 -6.83 16.96 5.65
N GLN A 117 -7.36 18.19 5.79
CA GLN A 117 -6.94 19.10 6.84
C GLN A 117 -7.24 18.54 8.23
N GLU A 118 -8.43 17.98 8.44
CA GLU A 118 -8.79 17.29 9.68
C GLU A 118 -7.87 16.09 9.94
N SER A 119 -7.59 15.29 8.91
CA SER A 119 -6.67 14.14 9.02
C SER A 119 -5.24 14.57 9.37
N LEU A 120 -4.74 15.68 8.81
CA LEU A 120 -3.44 16.26 9.15
C LEU A 120 -3.39 16.68 10.63
N ILE A 121 -4.45 17.31 11.13
CA ILE A 121 -4.57 17.67 12.56
C ILE A 121 -4.55 16.41 13.42
N VAL A 122 -5.31 15.37 13.05
CA VAL A 122 -5.34 14.11 13.78
C VAL A 122 -3.96 13.43 13.79
N VAL A 123 -3.26 13.40 12.65
CA VAL A 123 -1.89 12.87 12.56
C VAL A 123 -0.97 13.59 13.53
N ARG A 124 -0.92 14.92 13.47
CA ARG A 124 -0.07 15.76 14.33
C ARG A 124 -0.37 15.56 15.82
N ASN A 125 -1.64 15.54 16.19
CA ASN A 125 -2.06 15.30 17.57
C ASN A 125 -1.63 13.91 18.06
N HIS A 126 -1.75 12.88 17.23
CA HIS A 126 -1.34 11.53 17.62
C HIS A 126 0.18 11.38 17.65
N LEU A 127 0.92 12.04 16.75
CA LEU A 127 2.37 12.10 16.81
C LEU A 127 2.84 12.76 18.10
N ASP A 128 2.23 13.86 18.54
CA ASP A 128 2.54 14.51 19.82
C ASP A 128 2.25 13.59 21.02
N LEU A 129 1.08 12.92 21.03
CA LEU A 129 0.75 11.96 22.09
C LEU A 129 1.72 10.76 22.14
N LEU A 130 2.16 10.27 20.98
CA LEU A 130 3.14 9.19 20.90
C LEU A 130 4.54 9.67 21.30
N ALA A 131 4.93 10.89 20.94
CA ALA A 131 6.18 11.50 21.41
C ALA A 131 6.20 11.60 22.94
N LYS A 132 5.07 11.95 23.57
CA LYS A 132 4.92 11.94 25.04
C LYS A 132 5.07 10.54 25.64
N ILE A 133 4.59 9.49 24.98
CA ILE A 133 4.84 8.11 25.42
C ILE A 133 6.34 7.76 25.36
N PHE A 134 7.00 8.19 24.29
CA PHE A 134 8.40 7.90 24.01
C PHE A 134 9.39 8.91 24.59
N HIS A 135 8.97 9.89 25.40
CA HIS A 135 9.85 10.96 25.88
C HIS A 135 11.08 10.48 26.69
N LYS A 136 11.02 9.28 27.29
CA LYS A 136 12.15 8.65 28.01
C LYS A 136 12.91 7.62 27.18
N PHE A 137 12.47 7.36 25.96
CA PHE A 137 13.06 6.37 25.08
C PHE A 137 13.94 7.07 24.03
N ASP A 138 15.19 6.65 23.93
CA ASP A 138 16.09 7.14 22.88
C ASP A 138 15.81 6.41 21.56
N ASN A 139 15.27 7.15 20.59
CA ASN A 139 14.99 6.66 19.24
C ASN A 139 16.00 7.18 18.21
N SER A 140 17.07 7.88 18.62
CA SER A 140 18.04 8.51 17.71
C SER A 140 18.67 7.51 16.73
N LYS A 141 18.95 6.30 17.21
CA LYS A 141 19.53 5.20 16.44
C LYS A 141 18.62 4.69 15.31
N TYR A 142 17.30 4.85 15.44
CA TYR A 142 16.39 4.52 14.35
C TYR A 142 16.52 5.48 13.16
N PHE A 143 16.74 6.77 13.42
CA PHE A 143 16.78 7.79 12.36
C PHE A 143 18.18 8.02 11.78
N SER A 144 19.23 7.73 12.54
CA SER A 144 20.62 8.04 12.17
C SER A 144 21.56 6.83 12.13
N GLY A 145 21.16 5.69 12.70
CA GLY A 145 22.01 4.51 12.81
C GLY A 145 22.06 3.67 11.53
N ALA A 146 23.01 2.74 11.50
CA ALA A 146 23.09 1.71 10.47
C ALA A 146 21.94 0.70 10.58
N THR A 147 21.72 -0.13 9.55
CA THR A 147 20.57 -1.06 9.48
C THR A 147 20.38 -1.92 10.73
N LEU A 148 21.46 -2.47 11.28
CA LEU A 148 21.41 -3.27 12.51
C LEU A 148 21.01 -2.43 13.74
N GLU A 149 21.52 -1.19 13.85
CA GLU A 149 21.16 -0.27 14.94
C GLU A 149 19.69 0.18 14.83
N GLN A 150 19.19 0.39 13.61
CA GLN A 150 17.79 0.73 13.36
C GLN A 150 16.86 -0.42 13.77
N LEU A 151 17.22 -1.66 13.42
CA LEU A 151 16.47 -2.84 13.81
C LEU A 151 16.46 -3.01 15.33
N ASN A 152 17.62 -2.86 15.97
CA ASN A 152 17.72 -2.94 17.43
C ASN A 152 16.88 -1.86 18.12
N ALA A 153 16.92 -0.62 17.62
CA ALA A 153 16.08 0.48 18.13
C ALA A 153 14.57 0.16 18.02
N LEU A 154 14.13 -0.50 16.94
CA LEU A 154 12.74 -0.93 16.79
C LEU A 154 12.35 -2.03 17.79
N ASN A 155 13.23 -3.00 18.03
CA ASN A 155 12.99 -4.07 19.00
C ASN A 155 12.92 -3.50 20.43
N MET A 156 13.88 -2.65 20.80
CA MET A 156 13.87 -1.96 22.10
C MET A 156 12.63 -1.08 22.27
N ALA A 157 12.16 -0.42 21.21
CA ALA A 157 10.94 0.36 21.24
C ALA A 157 9.69 -0.51 21.45
N ALA A 158 9.65 -1.72 20.85
CA ALA A 158 8.57 -2.68 21.04
C ALA A 158 8.54 -3.21 22.48
N GLU A 159 9.71 -3.55 23.04
CA GLU A 159 9.85 -3.95 24.45
C GLU A 159 9.41 -2.82 25.39
N TYR A 160 9.83 -1.58 25.11
CA TYR A 160 9.48 -0.41 25.90
C TYR A 160 7.97 -0.21 26.01
N VAL A 161 7.22 -0.32 24.91
CA VAL A 161 5.76 -0.18 24.96
C VAL A 161 5.05 -1.39 25.57
N GLN A 162 5.73 -2.53 25.68
CA GLN A 162 5.25 -3.75 26.32
C GLN A 162 5.54 -3.81 27.84
N LEU A 163 6.22 -2.81 28.41
CA LEU A 163 6.53 -2.75 29.86
C LEU A 163 5.30 -2.95 30.75
N THR A 164 4.14 -2.43 30.34
CA THR A 164 2.86 -2.68 31.02
C THR A 164 1.75 -2.90 30.02
N LYS A 165 0.71 -3.68 30.41
CA LYS A 165 -0.43 -3.94 29.53
C LYS A 165 -1.24 -2.68 29.21
N GLU A 166 -1.29 -1.75 30.16
CA GLU A 166 -1.92 -0.44 29.97
C GLU A 166 -1.17 0.39 28.93
N LEU A 167 0.17 0.45 29.01
CA LEU A 167 1.02 1.15 28.06
C LEU A 167 0.89 0.55 26.65
N GLU A 168 0.96 -0.78 26.55
CA GLU A 168 0.79 -1.50 25.29
C GLU A 168 -0.56 -1.17 24.65
N THR A 169 -1.64 -1.25 25.43
CA THR A 169 -3.00 -0.98 24.96
C THR A 169 -3.16 0.47 24.49
N ARG A 170 -2.62 1.42 25.27
CA ARG A 170 -2.64 2.85 24.93
C ARG A 170 -1.86 3.14 23.66
N PHE A 171 -0.65 2.61 23.54
CA PHE A 171 0.18 2.74 22.33
C PHE A 171 -0.53 2.17 21.11
N MET A 172 -1.03 0.93 21.20
CA MET A 172 -1.72 0.27 20.09
C MET A 172 -2.96 1.04 19.64
N GLY A 173 -3.72 1.61 20.58
CA GLY A 173 -4.87 2.47 20.30
C GLY A 173 -4.49 3.75 19.56
N LEU A 174 -3.45 4.44 20.01
CA LEU A 174 -2.96 5.68 19.40
C LEU A 174 -2.43 5.44 17.99
N VAL A 175 -1.58 4.42 17.80
CA VAL A 175 -1.02 4.11 16.47
C VAL A 175 -2.12 3.61 15.51
N LYS A 176 -3.17 2.94 16.01
CA LYS A 176 -4.34 2.59 15.18
C LYS A 176 -5.02 3.83 14.63
N ARG A 177 -5.26 4.85 15.46
CA ARG A 177 -5.89 6.12 15.04
C ARG A 177 -4.98 6.94 14.13
N LEU A 178 -3.69 7.04 14.45
CA LEU A 178 -2.66 7.64 13.60
C LEU A 178 -2.69 7.02 12.20
N LYS A 179 -2.68 5.68 12.10
CA LYS A 179 -2.69 4.98 10.82
C LYS A 179 -3.91 5.36 9.97
N MET A 180 -5.10 5.35 10.56
CA MET A 180 -6.33 5.64 9.82
C MET A 180 -6.31 7.06 9.23
N ALA A 181 -5.84 8.05 10.00
CA ALA A 181 -5.70 9.42 9.53
C ALA A 181 -4.58 9.56 8.48
N TYR A 182 -3.43 8.93 8.72
CA TYR A 182 -2.31 8.95 7.79
C TYR A 182 -2.64 8.29 6.45
N ASP A 183 -3.42 7.20 6.43
CA ASP A 183 -3.85 6.55 5.19
C ASP A 183 -4.62 7.54 4.28
N ILE A 184 -5.36 8.50 4.86
CA ILE A 184 -6.12 9.53 4.14
C ILE A 184 -5.20 10.64 3.61
N CYS A 185 -4.26 11.13 4.43
CA CYS A 185 -3.42 12.29 4.08
C CYS A 185 -1.98 11.96 3.64
N SER A 186 -1.62 10.68 3.50
CA SER A 186 -0.24 10.23 3.16
C SER A 186 0.30 10.81 1.85
N GLY A 187 -0.57 11.12 0.90
CA GLY A 187 -0.22 11.77 -0.38
C GLY A 187 -0.18 13.30 -0.35
N SER A 188 -0.45 13.93 0.80
CA SER A 188 -0.46 15.39 0.94
C SER A 188 0.94 15.96 1.11
N ASP A 189 1.28 16.99 0.33
CA ASP A 189 2.56 17.72 0.45
C ASP A 189 2.69 18.51 1.76
N GLN A 190 1.61 18.61 2.54
CA GLN A 190 1.58 19.33 3.83
C GLN A 190 2.19 18.53 5.00
N LEU A 191 2.48 17.24 4.80
CA LEU A 191 3.22 16.43 5.76
C LEU A 191 4.72 16.59 5.54
N THR A 192 5.39 17.08 6.57
CA THR A 192 6.86 17.16 6.63
C THR A 192 7.49 15.77 6.60
N GLN A 193 8.75 15.70 6.18
CA GLN A 193 9.49 14.44 6.19
C GLN A 193 9.60 13.85 7.61
N ILE A 194 9.79 14.71 8.62
CA ILE A 194 9.86 14.29 10.03
C ILE A 194 8.54 13.63 10.46
N GLU A 195 7.38 14.23 10.16
CA GLU A 195 6.08 13.62 10.50
C GLU A 195 5.91 12.25 9.82
N ARG A 196 6.38 12.11 8.57
CA ARG A 196 6.35 10.83 7.84
C ARG A 196 7.26 9.79 8.49
N ASP A 197 8.50 10.17 8.83
CA ASP A 197 9.49 9.27 9.42
C ASP A 197 9.03 8.76 10.79
N TYR A 198 8.51 9.64 11.65
CA TYR A 198 7.96 9.25 12.95
C TYR A 198 6.67 8.41 12.81
N THR A 199 5.82 8.73 11.83
CA THR A 199 4.65 7.88 11.55
C THR A 199 5.10 6.47 11.17
N HIS A 200 6.11 6.34 10.32
CA HIS A 200 6.67 5.06 9.93
C HIS A 200 7.32 4.32 11.09
N PHE A 201 8.07 5.02 11.95
CA PHE A 201 8.64 4.45 13.18
C PHE A 201 7.56 3.81 14.05
N TYR A 202 6.50 4.54 14.39
CA TYR A 202 5.44 4.02 15.27
C TYR A 202 4.65 2.87 14.62
N LEU A 203 4.44 2.90 13.30
CA LEU A 203 3.82 1.79 12.57
C LEU A 203 4.70 0.53 12.57
N ALA A 204 6.02 0.68 12.44
CA ALA A 204 6.96 -0.43 12.51
C ALA A 204 6.98 -1.06 13.92
N VAL A 205 7.06 -0.25 14.98
CA VAL A 205 6.99 -0.72 16.37
C VAL A 205 5.67 -1.46 16.63
N ARG A 206 4.54 -0.91 16.21
CA ARG A 206 3.23 -1.58 16.31
C ARG A 206 3.21 -2.95 15.60
N SER A 207 3.86 -3.06 14.44
CA SER A 207 3.90 -4.31 13.68
C SER A 207 4.67 -5.40 14.43
N ILE A 208 5.78 -5.03 15.07
CA ILE A 208 6.57 -5.93 15.92
C ILE A 208 5.74 -6.38 17.14
N VAL A 209 5.14 -5.43 17.88
CA VAL A 209 4.28 -5.73 19.04
C VAL A 209 3.13 -6.67 18.66
N PHE A 210 2.48 -6.44 17.52
CA PHE A 210 1.39 -7.30 17.05
C PHE A 210 1.89 -8.71 16.70
N LYS A 211 3.04 -8.83 16.03
CA LYS A 211 3.64 -10.13 15.67
C LYS A 211 3.98 -10.95 16.93
N LEU A 212 4.57 -10.31 17.94
CA LEU A 212 4.95 -10.94 19.21
C LEU A 212 3.73 -11.38 20.05
N THR A 213 2.58 -10.71 19.92
CA THR A 213 1.42 -10.94 20.79
C THR A 213 0.29 -11.76 20.16
N LYS A 214 0.12 -11.73 18.83
CA LYS A 214 -1.07 -12.31 18.15
C LYS A 214 -0.78 -13.10 16.86
N GLY A 215 0.48 -13.32 16.50
CA GLY A 215 0.88 -14.23 15.42
C GLY A 215 0.60 -13.79 13.97
N SER A 216 -0.40 -12.93 13.70
CA SER A 216 -0.76 -12.49 12.33
C SER A 216 -0.83 -10.96 12.18
N VAL A 217 0.12 -10.35 11.46
CA VAL A 217 0.24 -8.89 11.35
C VAL A 217 -0.92 -8.26 10.53
N PRO A 218 -1.62 -7.22 11.03
CA PRO A 218 -2.62 -6.49 10.23
C PRO A 218 -1.93 -5.66 9.13
N ASP A 219 -2.49 -5.73 7.92
CA ASP A 219 -1.79 -5.45 6.67
C ASP A 219 -1.33 -3.99 6.46
N THR A 220 -0.01 -3.84 6.33
CA THR A 220 0.69 -2.79 5.59
C THR A 220 1.89 -3.42 4.86
N ALA A 221 1.63 -4.13 3.75
CA ALA A 221 2.63 -4.84 2.94
C ALA A 221 3.95 -4.07 2.71
N GLN A 222 3.90 -2.75 2.47
CA GLN A 222 5.10 -1.95 2.20
C GLN A 222 6.01 -1.75 3.42
N MET A 223 5.44 -1.55 4.62
CA MET A 223 6.22 -1.40 5.84
C MET A 223 6.73 -2.76 6.34
N ASN A 224 5.93 -3.81 6.18
CA ASN A 224 6.35 -5.18 6.43
C ASN A 224 7.55 -5.56 5.57
N ALA A 225 7.57 -5.14 4.30
CA ALA A 225 8.72 -5.32 3.43
C ALA A 225 9.95 -4.58 3.97
N LYS A 226 9.81 -3.32 4.40
CA LYS A 226 10.94 -2.54 4.94
C LYS A 226 11.51 -3.14 6.23
N VAL A 227 10.66 -3.60 7.15
CA VAL A 227 11.10 -4.29 8.36
C VAL A 227 11.78 -5.62 8.02
N ARG A 228 11.25 -6.39 7.05
CA ARG A 228 11.90 -7.62 6.56
C ARG A 228 13.25 -7.35 5.92
N GLU A 229 13.39 -6.27 5.16
CA GLU A 229 14.68 -5.85 4.59
C GLU A 229 15.68 -5.49 5.69
N MET A 230 15.24 -4.77 6.74
CA MET A 230 16.10 -4.46 7.89
C MET A 230 16.57 -5.72 8.60
N ILE A 231 15.68 -6.72 8.76
CA ILE A 231 16.04 -8.04 9.32
C ILE A 231 17.05 -8.75 8.42
N LYS A 232 16.83 -8.78 7.10
CA LYS A 232 17.74 -9.41 6.14
C LYS A 232 19.13 -8.76 6.16
N GLY A 233 19.19 -7.43 6.12
CA GLY A 233 20.45 -6.69 6.17
C GLY A 233 21.21 -6.85 7.49
N ALA A 234 20.49 -7.02 8.60
CA ALA A 234 21.09 -7.33 9.91
C ALA A 234 21.75 -8.72 9.93
N LEU A 235 21.08 -9.75 9.39
CA LEU A 235 21.62 -11.12 9.29
C LEU A 235 22.87 -11.19 8.39
N GLU A 236 22.89 -10.40 7.31
CA GLU A 236 24.06 -10.33 6.40
C GLU A 236 25.26 -9.59 7.02
N SER A 237 25.03 -8.64 7.94
CA SER A 237 26.08 -7.82 8.55
C SER A 237 26.84 -8.50 9.70
N ASP A 238 26.26 -9.52 10.35
CA ASP A 238 26.87 -10.20 11.51
C ASP A 238 27.68 -11.47 11.12
N GLY A 239 27.93 -11.68 9.82
CA GLY A 239 28.80 -12.75 9.33
C GLY A 239 28.25 -14.17 9.51
N VAL A 240 26.97 -14.33 9.84
CA VAL A 240 26.33 -15.64 9.91
C VAL A 240 25.44 -15.81 8.69
N GLN A 241 25.91 -16.63 7.73
CA GLN A 241 25.02 -17.21 6.73
C GLN A 241 24.03 -18.15 7.44
N GLU A 242 22.89 -17.61 7.86
CA GLU A 242 21.84 -18.44 8.45
C GLU A 242 20.99 -19.07 7.35
N ILE A 243 21.21 -20.38 7.17
CA ILE A 243 20.40 -21.31 6.40
C ILE A 243 19.04 -21.42 7.09
N PHE A 244 18.13 -20.47 6.85
CA PHE A 244 16.73 -20.65 7.18
C PHE A 244 15.99 -21.28 6.00
N LYS A 245 15.96 -22.62 6.02
CA LYS A 245 14.76 -23.34 5.61
C LYS A 245 13.63 -22.91 6.55
N LEU A 246 12.86 -21.90 6.17
CA LEU A 246 11.50 -21.77 6.71
C LEU A 246 10.70 -22.91 6.08
N GLY A 247 10.21 -23.81 6.93
CA GLY A 247 9.54 -25.05 6.55
C GLY A 247 8.48 -24.83 5.48
N ASP A 248 8.73 -25.43 4.32
CA ASP A 248 7.70 -26.16 3.59
C ASP A 248 7.28 -27.33 4.47
N GLU A 249 6.09 -27.24 5.04
CA GLU A 249 5.26 -28.34 5.54
C GLU A 249 3.88 -27.71 5.82
N ALA A 250 2.77 -28.12 5.24
CA ALA A 250 2.49 -29.28 4.42
C ALA A 250 1.31 -28.94 3.49
N GLN A 251 1.29 -29.63 2.35
CA GLN A 251 0.07 -29.89 1.59
C GLN A 251 -1.06 -30.32 2.54
N THR A 252 -2.24 -29.78 2.33
CA THR A 252 -3.45 -30.58 2.50
C THR A 252 -4.40 -30.13 1.40
N GLU A 253 -4.40 -30.92 0.33
CA GLU A 253 -5.61 -31.12 -0.45
C GLU A 253 -6.77 -31.37 0.53
N GLN A 254 -7.83 -30.58 0.43
CA GLN A 254 -9.14 -31.09 0.76
C GLN A 254 -10.09 -30.78 -0.38
N ASP A 255 -10.55 -31.90 -0.94
CA ASP A 255 -11.45 -32.11 -2.04
C ASP A 255 -12.76 -31.36 -1.89
N LEU A 256 -13.31 -31.01 -3.06
CA LEU A 256 -14.68 -30.55 -3.23
C LEU A 256 -15.67 -31.59 -2.72
N PHE A 257 -16.52 -31.18 -1.77
CA PHE A 257 -17.98 -31.35 -1.85
C PHE A 257 -18.67 -30.15 -1.18
#